data_AF-A0A7C5H6Z5-F1
#
_entry.id   AF-A0A7C5H6Z5-F1
#
_cell.length_a   1.000
_cell.length_b   1.000
_cell.length_c   1.000
_cell.angle_alpha   90.00
_cell.angle_beta   90.00
_cell.angle_gamma   90.00
#
_symmetry.space_group_name_H-M   'P 1'
#
loop_
_entity.id
_entity.type
_entity.pdbx_description
1 polymer ?
#
loop_
_entity_poly.entity_id
_entity_poly.type
_entity_poly.pdbx_seq_one_letter_code
_entity_poly.pdbx_strand_id
1 'polypeptide(L)'
;MKIVWRAAFILLLSITAGWAAKKALIVSVPSHFQGELKHGIEIDTANMSNMLTGYGFEIEKLADESATTERLREKLREYQNMQSDDIFLLYYSGHGAQIPDNNGDENDGRDETIVLYDYAGDENIKGLFVDDEMFRLLVAIPAKKFVF
;
A
#
# COMPACT_ATOMS: atom_id res chain seq x y z
N MET A 1 -31.09 59.62 17.25
CA MET A 1 -31.17 58.21 17.70
C MET A 1 -31.01 57.31 16.47
N LYS A 2 -29.82 56.75 16.23
CA LYS A 2 -29.57 55.76 15.17
C LYS A 2 -28.72 54.65 15.77
N ILE A 3 -29.34 53.51 16.03
CA ILE A 3 -28.69 52.31 16.58
C ILE A 3 -28.09 51.56 15.40
N VAL A 4 -26.76 51.49 15.36
CA VAL A 4 -26.01 50.70 14.39
C VAL A 4 -25.88 49.28 14.94
N TRP A 5 -26.56 48.33 14.33
CA TRP A 5 -26.40 46.90 14.62
C TRP A 5 -25.10 46.42 13.94
N ARG A 6 -24.06 46.15 14.73
CA ARG A 6 -22.89 45.39 14.25
C ARG A 6 -23.19 43.91 14.44
N ALA A 7 -23.52 43.23 13.36
CA ALA A 7 -23.58 41.78 13.33
C ALA A 7 -22.16 41.22 13.54
N ALA A 8 -21.95 40.53 14.66
CA ALA A 8 -20.74 39.74 14.88
C ALA A 8 -20.90 38.42 14.11
N PHE A 9 -20.14 38.28 13.03
CA PHE A 9 -20.06 37.04 12.27
C PHE A 9 -19.01 36.15 12.96
N ILE A 10 -19.47 35.21 13.79
CA ILE A 10 -18.58 34.23 14.43
C ILE A 10 -18.33 33.12 13.41
N LEU A 11 -17.15 33.16 12.79
CA LEU A 11 -16.63 32.10 11.94
C LEU A 11 -16.15 30.96 12.85
N LEU A 12 -17.00 29.94 13.06
CA LEU A 12 -16.59 28.71 13.71
C LEU A 12 -15.66 27.94 12.75
N LEU A 13 -14.35 28.16 12.84
CA LEU A 13 -13.38 27.21 12.31
C LEU A 13 -13.40 25.98 13.22
N SER A 14 -14.11 24.94 12.79
CA SER A 14 -13.93 23.61 13.34
C SER A 14 -12.51 23.15 12.99
N ILE A 15 -11.56 23.38 13.90
CA ILE A 15 -10.28 22.67 13.86
C ILE A 15 -10.62 21.23 14.25
N THR A 16 -10.98 20.41 13.26
CA THR A 16 -10.92 18.98 13.45
C THR A 16 -9.44 18.65 13.50
N ALA A 17 -8.88 18.59 14.71
CA ALA A 17 -7.69 17.80 14.92
C ALA A 17 -8.08 16.37 14.54
N GLY A 18 -7.84 16.01 13.28
CA GLY A 18 -8.03 14.64 12.81
C GLY A 18 -7.11 13.77 13.65
N TRP A 19 -7.67 12.72 14.26
CA TRP A 19 -6.84 11.69 14.87
C TRP A 19 -5.98 11.09 13.77
N ALA A 20 -4.68 10.89 14.04
CA ALA A 20 -3.77 10.26 13.10
C ALA A 20 -4.37 8.94 12.59
N ALA A 21 -4.58 8.84 11.28
CA ALA A 21 -5.17 7.67 10.67
C ALA A 21 -4.16 6.52 10.68
N LYS A 22 -4.65 5.30 10.90
CA LYS A 22 -3.87 4.07 10.72
C LYS A 22 -4.46 3.31 9.56
N LYS A 23 -3.76 3.27 8.42
CA LYS A 23 -4.20 2.57 7.22
C LYS A 23 -3.24 1.46 6.87
N ALA A 24 -3.78 0.32 6.45
CA ALA A 24 -3.00 -0.80 5.99
C ALA A 24 -3.48 -1.29 4.64
N LEU A 25 -2.54 -1.54 3.74
CA LEU A 25 -2.77 -2.26 2.50
C LEU A 25 -2.16 -3.65 2.62
N ILE A 26 -3.00 -4.68 2.54
CA ILE A 26 -2.55 -6.07 2.46
C ILE A 26 -2.66 -6.52 1.00
N VAL A 27 -1.55 -6.96 0.42
CA VAL A 27 -1.46 -7.50 -0.93
C VAL A 27 -1.13 -8.98 -0.83
N SER A 28 -1.98 -9.84 -1.41
CA SER A 28 -1.86 -11.30 -1.30
C SER A 28 -2.13 -11.97 -2.64
N VAL A 29 -1.25 -12.90 -3.04
CA VAL A 29 -1.35 -13.59 -4.35
C VAL A 29 -1.18 -15.11 -4.21
N PRO A 30 -2.12 -15.80 -3.53
CA PRO A 30 -2.06 -17.25 -3.35
C PRO A 30 -2.25 -18.05 -4.66
N SER A 31 -2.89 -17.48 -5.69
CA SER A 31 -3.24 -18.20 -6.93
C SER A 31 -2.06 -18.73 -7.74
N HIS A 32 -0.86 -18.14 -7.59
CA HIS A 32 0.37 -18.64 -8.22
C HIS A 32 0.92 -19.93 -7.59
N PHE A 33 0.37 -20.35 -6.47
CA PHE A 33 0.84 -21.51 -5.72
C PHE A 33 -0.22 -22.61 -5.62
N GLN A 34 0.23 -23.81 -5.26
CA GLN A 34 -0.61 -24.96 -4.98
C GLN A 34 -0.25 -25.59 -3.63
N GLY A 35 -1.20 -26.31 -3.03
CA GLY A 35 -0.98 -27.03 -1.77
C GLY A 35 -0.61 -26.11 -0.61
N GLU A 36 0.35 -26.54 0.21
CA GLU A 36 0.75 -25.88 1.45
C GLU A 36 1.22 -24.43 1.24
N LEU A 37 1.89 -24.12 0.13
CA LEU A 37 2.36 -22.76 -0.16
C LEU A 37 1.19 -21.78 -0.36
N LYS A 38 0.15 -22.24 -1.07
CA LYS A 38 -1.08 -21.48 -1.24
C LYS A 38 -1.73 -21.20 0.11
N HIS A 39 -1.89 -22.25 0.92
CA HIS A 39 -2.49 -22.15 2.25
C HIS A 39 -1.67 -21.29 3.20
N GLY A 40 -0.35 -21.31 3.11
CA GLY A 40 0.55 -20.44 3.86
C GLY A 40 0.23 -18.96 3.63
N ILE A 41 0.12 -18.53 2.38
CA ILE A 41 -0.22 -17.14 2.01
C ILE A 41 -1.60 -16.74 2.54
N GLU A 42 -2.59 -17.65 2.45
CA GLU A 42 -3.95 -17.41 2.96
C GLU A 42 -3.94 -17.23 4.49
N ILE A 43 -3.18 -18.07 5.21
CA ILE A 43 -3.01 -18.01 6.66
C ILE A 43 -2.29 -16.72 7.07
N ASP A 44 -1.20 -16.38 6.38
CA ASP A 44 -0.41 -15.17 6.61
C ASP A 44 -1.28 -13.91 6.45
N THR A 45 -2.05 -13.85 5.37
CA THR A 45 -3.00 -12.76 5.09
C THR A 45 -4.05 -12.63 6.20
N ALA A 46 -4.60 -13.74 6.68
CA ALA A 46 -5.58 -13.76 7.76
C ALA A 46 -4.98 -13.32 9.10
N ASN A 47 -3.79 -13.83 9.44
CA ASN A 47 -3.08 -13.49 10.67
C ASN A 47 -2.72 -12.01 10.72
N MET A 48 -2.16 -11.47 9.63
CA MET A 48 -1.85 -10.05 9.53
C MET A 48 -3.11 -9.20 9.65
N SER A 49 -4.19 -9.58 8.97
CA SER A 49 -5.48 -8.86 9.07
C SER A 49 -5.99 -8.79 10.51
N ASN A 50 -5.95 -9.91 11.23
CA ASN A 50 -6.41 -9.97 12.62
C ASN A 50 -5.53 -9.11 13.54
N MET A 51 -4.21 -9.19 13.36
CA MET A 51 -3.26 -8.41 14.15
C MET A 51 -3.46 -6.90 13.94
N LEU A 52 -3.55 -6.45 12.68
CA LEU A 52 -3.72 -5.04 12.34
C LEU A 52 -5.08 -4.50 12.79
N THR A 53 -6.14 -5.32 12.71
CA THR A 53 -7.46 -4.98 13.26
C THR A 53 -7.35 -4.74 14.77
N GLY A 54 -6.63 -5.60 15.50
CA GLY A 54 -6.37 -5.43 16.94
C GLY A 54 -5.59 -4.15 17.27
N TYR A 55 -4.76 -3.66 16.36
CA TYR A 55 -4.03 -2.39 16.50
C TYR A 55 -4.80 -1.16 16.00
N GLY A 56 -6.04 -1.35 15.50
CA GLY A 56 -6.94 -0.29 15.06
C GLY A 56 -6.62 0.27 13.68
N PHE A 57 -6.02 -0.53 12.78
CA PHE A 57 -5.85 -0.14 11.38
C PHE A 57 -7.15 -0.29 10.59
N GLU A 58 -7.41 0.65 9.70
CA GLU A 58 -8.32 0.50 8.58
C GLU A 58 -7.60 -0.30 7.49
N ILE A 59 -8.12 -1.48 7.15
CA ILE A 59 -7.44 -2.43 6.26
C ILE A 59 -8.14 -2.46 4.91
N GLU A 60 -7.38 -2.19 3.86
CA GLU A 60 -7.75 -2.50 2.47
C GLU A 60 -6.96 -3.73 2.01
N LYS A 61 -7.60 -4.59 1.22
CA LYS A 61 -7.00 -5.82 0.72
C LYS A 61 -7.03 -5.85 -0.79
N LEU A 62 -5.88 -6.17 -1.38
CA LEU A 62 -5.76 -6.62 -2.75
C LEU A 62 -5.40 -8.11 -2.70
N ALA A 63 -6.35 -8.97 -3.05
CA ALA A 63 -6.18 -10.41 -3.10
C ALA A 63 -6.46 -10.94 -4.50
N ASP A 64 -5.58 -11.80 -5.01
CA ASP A 64 -5.64 -12.44 -6.32
C ASP A 64 -6.12 -11.47 -7.42
N GLU A 65 -7.32 -11.64 -7.97
CA GLU A 65 -7.85 -10.85 -9.10
C GLU A 65 -7.77 -9.33 -8.90
N SER A 66 -7.74 -8.86 -7.65
CA SER A 66 -7.57 -7.44 -7.31
C SER A 66 -6.12 -7.01 -7.09
N ALA A 67 -5.20 -7.95 -6.84
CA ALA A 67 -3.77 -7.74 -6.66
C ALA A 67 -3.02 -7.66 -7.99
N THR A 68 -3.43 -6.72 -8.86
CA THR A 68 -2.74 -6.45 -10.12
C THR A 68 -1.74 -5.31 -9.99
N THR A 69 -0.75 -5.25 -10.87
CA THR A 69 0.23 -4.13 -10.93
C THR A 69 -0.44 -2.76 -10.96
N GLU A 70 -1.50 -2.61 -11.74
CA GLU A 70 -2.20 -1.33 -11.84
C GLU A 70 -3.00 -0.97 -10.59
N ARG A 71 -3.67 -1.95 -9.97
CA ARG A 71 -4.41 -1.70 -8.72
C ARG A 71 -3.47 -1.37 -7.57
N LEU A 72 -2.33 -2.04 -7.47
CA LEU A 72 -1.32 -1.70 -6.47
C LEU A 72 -0.79 -0.28 -6.68
N ARG A 73 -0.44 0.07 -7.92
CA ARG A 73 0.01 1.41 -8.29
C ARG A 73 -1.02 2.49 -7.94
N GLU A 74 -2.29 2.26 -8.29
CA GLU A 74 -3.42 3.14 -7.96
C GLU A 74 -3.49 3.35 -6.44
N LYS A 75 -3.50 2.28 -5.65
CA LYS A 75 -3.57 2.36 -4.19
C LYS A 75 -2.39 3.08 -3.57
N LEU A 76 -1.17 2.78 -4.00
CA LEU A 76 0.01 3.48 -3.49
C LEU A 76 -0.04 4.99 -3.81
N ARG A 77 -0.59 5.39 -4.96
CA ARG A 77 -0.84 6.81 -5.28
C ARG A 77 -1.93 7.41 -4.40
N GLU A 78 -3.01 6.70 -4.12
CA GLU A 78 -4.07 7.17 -3.22
C GLU A 78 -3.52 7.50 -1.82
N TYR A 79 -2.65 6.64 -1.27
CA TYR A 79 -2.02 6.84 0.03
C TYR A 79 -1.04 8.03 0.07
N GLN A 80 -0.63 8.60 -1.08
CA GLN A 80 0.17 9.83 -1.10
C GLN A 80 -0.59 11.05 -0.55
N ASN A 81 -1.92 10.95 -0.39
CA ASN A 81 -2.75 11.99 0.23
C ASN A 81 -2.84 11.90 1.77
N MET A 82 -2.21 10.89 2.39
CA MET A 82 -2.13 10.80 3.85
C MET A 82 -1.35 11.98 4.44
N GLN A 83 -1.40 12.15 5.75
CA GLN A 83 -0.68 13.21 6.47
C GLN A 83 0.54 12.65 7.19
N SER A 84 1.50 13.50 7.54
CA SER A 84 2.78 13.08 8.16
C SER A 84 2.63 12.38 9.51
N ASP A 85 1.54 12.67 10.23
CA ASP A 85 1.25 12.05 11.52
C ASP A 85 0.52 10.71 11.40
N ASP A 86 -0.02 10.39 10.23
CA ASP A 86 -0.68 9.11 9.95
C ASP A 86 0.35 7.96 9.96
N ILE A 87 -0.18 6.73 10.04
CA ILE A 87 0.58 5.49 9.91
C ILE A 87 0.05 4.71 8.72
N PHE A 88 0.93 4.43 7.77
CA PHE A 88 0.69 3.52 6.66
C PHE A 88 1.45 2.22 6.87
N LEU A 89 0.80 1.09 6.61
CA LEU A 89 1.43 -0.22 6.58
C LEU A 89 1.14 -0.92 5.26
N LEU A 90 2.19 -1.38 4.59
CA LEU A 90 2.08 -2.29 3.45
C LEU A 90 2.52 -3.69 3.91
N TYR A 91 1.70 -4.69 3.65
CA TYR A 91 2.06 -6.10 3.85
C TYR A 91 1.86 -6.88 2.56
N TYR A 92 2.88 -7.58 2.09
CA TYR A 92 2.83 -8.44 0.93
C TYR A 92 3.03 -9.92 1.32
N SER A 93 2.20 -10.81 0.77
CA SER A 93 2.39 -12.26 0.85
C SER A 93 2.16 -12.90 -0.51
N GLY A 94 3.23 -13.44 -1.10
CA GLY A 94 3.24 -13.95 -2.47
C GLY A 94 4.64 -14.33 -2.95
N HIS A 95 4.85 -14.38 -4.26
CA HIS A 95 6.12 -14.74 -4.87
C HIS A 95 7.00 -13.51 -5.13
N GLY A 96 8.31 -13.67 -4.97
CA GLY A 96 9.30 -12.73 -5.49
C GLY A 96 9.92 -13.29 -6.76
N ALA A 97 10.36 -12.41 -7.67
CA ALA A 97 11.13 -12.77 -8.85
C ALA A 97 12.19 -11.71 -9.13
N GLN A 98 13.20 -12.05 -9.94
CA GLN A 98 14.28 -11.13 -10.33
C GLN A 98 14.25 -10.90 -11.85
N ILE A 99 14.47 -9.66 -12.27
CA ILE A 99 14.67 -9.31 -13.68
C ILE A 99 16.09 -8.74 -13.89
N PRO A 100 16.65 -8.76 -15.12
CA PRO A 100 17.91 -8.08 -15.38
C PRO A 100 17.80 -6.58 -15.10
N ASP A 101 18.71 -6.05 -14.30
CA ASP A 101 18.85 -4.61 -14.07
C ASP A 101 19.40 -3.94 -15.34
N ASN A 102 18.67 -2.95 -15.84
CA ASN A 102 19.03 -2.20 -17.05
C ASN A 102 19.67 -0.84 -16.77
N ASN A 103 19.67 -0.40 -15.51
CA ASN A 103 20.10 0.91 -15.08
C ASN A 103 21.47 0.85 -14.36
N GLY A 104 21.82 -0.32 -13.80
CA GLY A 104 23.14 -0.61 -13.24
C GLY A 104 23.32 -0.12 -11.80
N ASP A 105 22.23 0.10 -11.06
CA ASP A 105 22.25 0.48 -9.65
C ASP A 105 22.40 -0.72 -8.71
N GLU A 106 22.17 -1.95 -9.19
CA GLU A 106 22.29 -3.17 -8.40
C GLU A 106 23.61 -3.90 -8.62
N ASN A 107 24.26 -4.32 -7.53
CA ASN A 107 25.63 -4.89 -7.56
C ASN A 107 25.71 -6.27 -8.24
N ASP A 108 24.60 -7.02 -8.26
CA ASP A 108 24.51 -8.32 -8.92
C ASP A 108 23.84 -8.24 -10.31
N GLY A 109 23.46 -7.04 -10.74
CA GLY A 109 22.81 -6.76 -12.01
C GLY A 109 21.38 -7.30 -12.11
N ARG A 110 20.64 -7.37 -11.00
CA ARG A 110 19.25 -7.83 -10.93
C ARG A 110 18.37 -6.87 -10.15
N ASP A 111 17.22 -6.51 -10.72
CA ASP A 111 16.15 -5.85 -9.96
C ASP A 111 15.27 -6.90 -9.26
N GLU A 112 14.92 -6.63 -8.01
CA GLU A 112 13.95 -7.44 -7.27
C GLU A 112 12.51 -7.03 -7.60
N THR A 113 11.61 -8.01 -7.65
CA THR A 113 10.21 -7.78 -7.98
C THR A 113 9.29 -8.58 -7.07
N ILE A 114 8.13 -8.00 -6.75
CA ILE A 114 7.00 -8.79 -6.25
C ILE A 114 6.12 -9.22 -7.42
N VAL A 115 5.66 -10.47 -7.39
CA VAL A 115 4.82 -11.05 -8.43
C VAL A 115 3.36 -10.81 -8.09
N LEU A 116 2.66 -10.10 -8.97
CA LEU A 116 1.26 -9.74 -8.86
C LEU A 116 0.40 -10.60 -9.79
N TYR A 117 -0.89 -10.66 -9.51
CA TYR A 117 -1.83 -11.62 -10.13
C TYR A 117 -1.87 -11.58 -11.66
N ASP A 118 -1.57 -10.44 -12.26
CA ASP A 118 -1.52 -10.26 -13.71
C ASP A 118 -0.24 -10.77 -14.38
N TYR A 119 0.63 -11.46 -13.62
CA TYR A 119 1.79 -12.19 -14.16
C TYR A 119 1.35 -13.46 -14.89
N ALA A 120 1.76 -13.59 -16.15
CA ALA A 120 1.38 -14.71 -17.00
C ALA A 120 2.36 -15.90 -16.94
N GLY A 121 3.42 -15.83 -16.14
CA GLY A 121 4.45 -16.87 -16.08
C GLY A 121 5.41 -16.87 -17.28
N ASP A 122 5.46 -15.77 -18.05
CA ASP A 122 6.33 -15.63 -19.20
C ASP A 122 7.53 -14.69 -18.90
N GLU A 123 8.38 -14.51 -19.92
CA GLU A 123 9.56 -13.66 -19.86
C GLU A 123 9.25 -12.14 -19.93
N ASN A 124 7.97 -11.75 -20.01
CA ASN A 124 7.59 -10.35 -20.01
C ASN A 124 7.56 -9.79 -18.58
N ILE A 125 7.81 -8.48 -18.46
CA ILE A 125 7.80 -7.76 -17.18
C ILE A 125 6.36 -7.53 -16.66
N LYS A 126 5.33 -7.86 -17.44
CA LYS A 126 3.93 -7.64 -17.04
C LYS A 126 3.58 -8.49 -15.80
N GLY A 127 3.03 -7.87 -14.77
CA GLY A 127 2.70 -8.56 -13.51
C GLY A 127 3.87 -8.60 -12.51
N LEU A 128 5.06 -8.17 -12.91
CA LEU A 128 6.20 -7.96 -12.01
C LEU A 128 6.20 -6.49 -11.57
N PHE A 129 6.14 -6.26 -10.26
CA PHE A 129 6.22 -4.93 -9.69
C PHE A 129 7.62 -4.70 -9.14
N VAL A 130 8.42 -3.94 -9.89
CA VAL A 130 9.83 -3.70 -9.60
C VAL A 130 9.97 -2.87 -8.33
N ASP A 131 10.89 -3.27 -7.46
CA ASP A 131 11.17 -2.61 -6.18
C ASP A 131 11.50 -1.13 -6.32
N ASP A 132 12.13 -0.76 -7.42
CA ASP A 132 12.52 0.58 -7.78
C ASP A 132 11.30 1.50 -8.05
N GLU A 133 10.26 0.96 -8.71
CA GLU A 133 8.95 1.60 -8.81
C GLU A 133 8.26 1.67 -7.45
N MET A 134 8.30 0.57 -6.69
CA MET A 134 7.69 0.49 -5.36
C MET A 134 8.28 1.52 -4.41
N PHE A 135 9.60 1.65 -4.37
CA PHE A 135 10.33 2.61 -3.55
C PHE A 135 9.91 4.03 -3.89
N ARG A 136 9.89 4.39 -5.18
CA ARG A 136 9.47 5.71 -5.64
C ARG A 136 8.05 6.08 -5.20
N LEU A 137 7.13 5.13 -5.24
CA LEU A 137 5.74 5.35 -4.82
C LEU A 137 5.61 5.44 -3.29
N LEU A 138 6.34 4.61 -2.54
CA LEU A 138 6.33 4.57 -1.07
C LEU A 138 6.97 5.82 -0.45
N VAL A 139 8.07 6.32 -1.02
CA VAL A 139 8.73 7.54 -0.52
C VAL A 139 7.82 8.77 -0.64
N ALA A 140 6.94 8.79 -1.65
CA ALA A 140 5.98 9.87 -1.85
C ALA A 140 4.79 9.85 -0.87
N ILE A 141 4.59 8.78 -0.10
CA ILE A 141 3.59 8.75 0.97
C ILE A 141 4.16 9.49 2.19
N PRO A 142 3.55 10.58 2.68
CA PRO A 142 4.14 11.39 3.76
C PRO A 142 4.01 10.76 5.15
N ALA A 143 3.08 9.80 5.33
CA ALA A 143 2.85 9.10 6.58
C ALA A 143 4.11 8.35 7.09
N LYS A 144 4.10 8.00 8.38
CA LYS A 144 5.04 7.02 8.94
C LYS A 144 4.73 5.66 8.33
N LYS A 145 5.76 4.94 7.89
CA LYS A 145 5.59 3.73 7.07
C LYS A 145 6.19 2.50 7.73
N PHE A 146 5.49 1.39 7.59
CA PHE A 146 6.01 0.04 7.80
C PHE A 146 5.75 -0.77 6.53
N VAL A 147 6.74 -1.51 6.07
CA VAL A 147 6.65 -2.30 4.82
C VAL A 147 7.19 -3.69 5.14
N PHE A 148 6.39 -4.72 4.85
CA PHE A 148 6.64 -6.11 5.21
C PHE A 148 6.21 -7.07 4.11
#